data_AF-G2GX94-F1
#
_entry.id   AF-G2GX94-F1
#
_cell.length_a   1.000
_cell.length_b   1.000
_cell.length_c   1.000
_cell.angle_alpha   90.00
_cell.angle_beta   90.00
_cell.angle_gamma   90.00
#
_symmetry.space_group_name_H-M   'P 1'
#
loop_
_entity.id
_entity.type
_entity.pdbx_description
1 polymer ?
#
loop_
_entity_poly.entity_id
_entity_poly.type
_entity_poly.pdbx_seq_one_letter_code
_entity_poly.pdbx_strand_id
1 'polypeptide(L)'
;LEYLLQKMDKEIDVLKMETNIRKRVKKQMEKSQREYYLNEQMKAIQKELGEMDDTPDENEMLKRKIEAVKMPKEAREKTEAELKKLKMMSPMAAEATVVRSYIDWMLQVPWNGRSKVKKDLVKAQQVLDTEHYGLERVKERILEYLAVQSRVNKIKGPILCLVGPPGVGKTSLGQSIARATGRQYVRMALGGVRDEAEIRGHRRTY
;
A
#
# COMPACT_ATOMS: atom_id res chain seq x y z
N LEU A 1 57.74 -49.58 12.53
CA LEU A 1 56.44 -49.67 13.23
C LEU A 1 55.69 -48.33 13.24
N GLU A 2 56.36 -47.21 13.56
CA GLU A 2 55.74 -45.87 13.70
C GLU A 2 55.00 -45.38 12.44
N TYR A 3 55.54 -45.60 11.24
CA TYR A 3 54.88 -45.21 9.99
C TYR A 3 53.55 -45.94 9.74
N LEU A 4 53.44 -47.19 10.20
CA LEU A 4 52.27 -48.02 10.00
C LEU A 4 51.16 -47.65 10.99
N LEU A 5 51.52 -47.31 12.23
CA LEU A 5 50.62 -46.73 13.23
C LEU A 5 50.05 -45.39 12.74
N GLN A 6 50.90 -44.52 12.18
CA GLN A 6 50.45 -43.22 11.66
C GLN A 6 49.48 -43.33 10.47
N LYS A 7 49.64 -44.35 9.62
CA LYS A 7 48.65 -44.64 8.57
C LYS A 7 47.34 -45.17 9.13
N MET A 8 47.40 -46.05 10.13
CA MET A 8 46.20 -46.57 10.79
C MET A 8 45.40 -45.47 11.50
N ASP A 9 46.07 -44.53 12.17
CA ASP A 9 45.40 -43.40 12.82
C ASP A 9 44.68 -42.49 11.81
N LYS A 10 45.32 -42.22 10.66
CA LYS A 10 44.67 -41.46 9.57
C LYS A 10 43.44 -42.19 9.02
N GLU A 11 43.51 -43.50 8.85
CA GLU A 11 42.38 -44.29 8.34
C GLU A 11 41.22 -44.34 9.35
N ILE A 12 41.54 -44.40 10.64
CA ILE A 12 40.56 -44.30 11.74
C ILE A 12 39.86 -42.93 11.73
N ASP A 13 40.60 -41.85 11.48
CA ASP A 13 40.01 -40.51 11.42
C ASP A 13 39.12 -40.32 10.18
N VAL A 14 39.51 -40.89 9.03
CA VAL A 14 38.66 -40.92 7.83
C VAL A 14 37.36 -41.70 8.11
N LEU A 15 37.43 -42.87 8.75
CA LEU A 15 36.26 -43.66 9.14
C LEU A 15 35.34 -42.92 10.13
N LYS A 16 35.91 -42.21 11.11
CA LYS A 16 35.15 -41.36 12.03
C LYS A 16 34.46 -40.20 11.30
N MET A 17 35.13 -39.60 10.32
CA MET A 17 34.55 -38.53 9.52
C MET A 17 33.39 -39.04 8.66
N GLU A 18 33.55 -40.20 8.00
CA GLU A 18 32.52 -40.80 7.15
C GLU A 18 31.27 -41.20 7.97
N THR A 19 31.48 -41.81 9.14
CA THR A 19 30.38 -42.16 10.04
C THR A 19 29.64 -40.93 10.57
N ASN A 20 30.34 -39.83 10.87
CA ASN A 20 29.73 -38.57 11.25
C ASN A 20 28.94 -37.92 10.11
N ILE A 21 29.44 -37.97 8.88
CA ILE A 21 28.72 -37.49 7.69
C ILE A 21 27.46 -38.31 7.47
N ARG A 22 27.53 -39.65 7.50
CA ARG A 22 26.36 -40.52 7.38
C ARG A 22 25.29 -40.25 8.43
N LYS A 23 25.70 -40.03 9.70
CA LYS A 23 24.76 -39.66 10.78
C LYS A 23 24.08 -38.31 10.52
N ARG A 24 24.80 -37.30 10.03
CA ARG A 24 24.22 -36.00 9.68
C ARG A 24 23.22 -36.11 8.52
N VAL A 25 23.59 -36.82 7.45
CA VAL A 25 22.72 -37.03 6.28
C VAL A 25 21.45 -37.77 6.69
N LYS A 26 21.55 -38.83 7.50
CA LYS A 26 20.38 -39.57 7.99
C LYS A 26 19.44 -38.69 8.81
N LYS A 27 19.99 -37.89 9.74
CA LYS A 27 19.20 -36.97 10.56
C LYS A 27 18.50 -35.89 9.72
N GLN A 28 19.17 -35.40 8.66
CA GLN A 28 18.59 -34.43 7.74
C GLN A 28 17.49 -35.05 6.86
N MET A 29 17.69 -36.27 6.36
CA MET A 29 16.66 -37.01 5.61
C MET A 29 15.42 -37.31 6.46
N GLU A 30 15.59 -37.74 7.71
CA GLU A 30 14.47 -37.97 8.63
C GLU A 30 13.69 -36.67 8.91
N LYS A 31 14.40 -35.54 9.06
CA LYS A 31 13.76 -34.24 9.22
C LYS A 31 12.96 -33.85 7.96
N SER A 32 13.55 -33.99 6.77
CA SER A 32 12.88 -33.67 5.51
C SER A 32 11.66 -34.57 5.24
N GLN A 33 11.75 -35.87 5.53
CA GLN A 33 10.63 -36.80 5.41
C GLN A 33 9.52 -36.46 6.41
N ARG A 34 9.88 -36.12 7.65
CA ARG A 34 8.91 -35.68 8.66
C ARG A 34 8.23 -34.38 8.27
N GLU A 35 8.95 -33.40 7.76
CA GLU A 35 8.38 -32.15 7.23
C GLU A 35 7.47 -32.42 6.03
N TYR A 36 7.87 -33.31 5.11
CA TYR A 36 7.03 -33.71 3.96
C TYR A 36 5.73 -34.37 4.41
N TYR A 37 5.81 -35.33 5.34
CA TYR A 37 4.64 -36.03 5.87
C TYR A 37 3.70 -35.09 6.63
N LEU A 38 4.25 -34.20 7.49
CA LEU A 38 3.46 -33.20 8.19
C LEU A 38 2.78 -32.21 7.24
N ASN A 39 3.45 -31.83 6.14
CA ASN A 39 2.84 -30.97 5.11
C ASN A 39 1.71 -31.69 4.36
N GLU A 40 1.85 -32.96 4.02
CA GLU A 40 0.77 -33.76 3.43
C GLU A 40 -0.40 -33.94 4.40
N GLN A 41 -0.13 -34.20 5.69
CA GLN A 41 -1.18 -34.24 6.72
C GLN A 41 -1.88 -32.88 6.87
N MET A 42 -1.15 -31.77 6.89
CA MET A 42 -1.74 -30.43 6.95
C MET A 42 -2.62 -30.14 5.72
N LYS A 43 -2.20 -30.56 4.52
CA LYS A 43 -3.04 -30.44 3.32
C LYS A 43 -4.29 -31.30 3.40
N ALA A 44 -4.18 -32.53 3.89
CA ALA A 44 -5.32 -33.43 4.08
C ALA A 44 -6.30 -32.86 5.11
N ILE A 45 -5.80 -32.35 6.24
CA ILE A 45 -6.59 -31.68 7.28
C ILE A 45 -7.27 -30.43 6.72
N GLN A 46 -6.55 -29.58 5.96
CA GLN A 46 -7.15 -28.41 5.30
C GLN A 46 -8.24 -28.79 4.30
N LYS A 47 -8.08 -29.94 3.64
CA LYS A 47 -9.07 -30.46 2.69
C LYS A 47 -10.30 -31.05 3.40
N GLU A 48 -10.12 -31.72 4.54
CA GLU A 48 -11.22 -32.26 5.35
C GLU A 48 -11.94 -31.19 6.19
N LEU A 49 -11.24 -30.15 6.67
CA LEU A 49 -11.87 -28.97 7.26
C LEU A 49 -12.58 -28.10 6.21
N GLY A 50 -12.37 -28.35 4.92
CA GLY A 50 -12.79 -27.51 3.79
C GLY A 50 -13.93 -28.07 2.94
N GLU A 51 -14.85 -28.86 3.50
CA GLU A 51 -16.12 -29.13 2.81
C GLU A 51 -17.08 -27.94 3.02
N MET A 52 -17.37 -27.26 1.90
CA MET A 52 -18.17 -26.05 1.71
C MET A 52 -17.45 -24.72 1.97
N ASP A 53 -16.73 -24.24 0.97
CA ASP A 53 -16.81 -22.82 0.63
C ASP A 53 -16.60 -22.64 -0.87
N ASP A 54 -17.71 -22.42 -1.57
CA ASP A 54 -17.81 -21.78 -2.89
C ASP A 54 -17.31 -20.31 -2.87
N THR A 55 -16.64 -19.92 -1.80
CA THR A 55 -16.09 -18.59 -1.60
C THR A 55 -14.71 -18.56 -2.27
N PRO A 56 -14.51 -17.82 -3.38
CA PRO A 56 -13.18 -17.66 -3.95
C PRO A 56 -12.22 -17.22 -2.86
N ASP A 57 -11.05 -17.88 -2.78
CA ASP A 57 -10.02 -17.61 -1.78
C ASP A 57 -9.79 -16.10 -1.68
N GLU A 58 -10.27 -15.48 -0.60
CA GLU A 58 -10.30 -14.04 -0.42
C GLU A 58 -8.90 -13.45 -0.62
N ASN A 59 -7.89 -14.22 -0.24
CA ASN A 59 -6.48 -13.91 -0.43
C ASN A 59 -6.08 -13.82 -1.90
N GLU A 60 -6.63 -14.67 -2.76
CA GLU A 60 -6.37 -14.63 -4.19
C GLU A 60 -7.06 -13.42 -4.84
N MET A 61 -8.28 -13.09 -4.41
CA MET A 61 -8.96 -11.86 -4.83
C MET A 61 -8.18 -10.61 -4.44
N LEU A 62 -7.68 -10.53 -3.20
CA LEU A 62 -6.83 -9.43 -2.74
C LEU A 62 -5.54 -9.34 -3.56
N LYS A 63 -4.91 -10.48 -3.86
CA LYS A 63 -3.73 -10.52 -4.72
C LYS A 63 -4.01 -9.95 -6.12
N ARG A 64 -5.12 -10.37 -6.76
CA ARG A 64 -5.55 -9.84 -8.07
C ARG A 64 -5.81 -8.34 -8.01
N LYS A 65 -6.44 -7.83 -6.95
CA LYS A 65 -6.66 -6.39 -6.75
C LYS A 65 -5.34 -5.63 -6.59
N ILE A 66 -4.38 -6.15 -5.82
CA ILE A 66 -3.05 -5.54 -5.64
C ILE A 66 -2.31 -5.46 -6.99
N GLU A 67 -2.40 -6.50 -7.82
CA GLU A 67 -1.80 -6.51 -9.16
C GLU A 67 -2.50 -5.56 -10.13
N ALA A 68 -3.82 -5.42 -10.03
CA ALA A 68 -4.60 -4.50 -10.86
C ALA A 68 -4.33 -3.02 -10.52
N VAL A 69 -4.11 -2.70 -9.24
CA VAL A 69 -3.76 -1.35 -8.80
C VAL A 69 -2.30 -1.08 -9.13
N LYS A 70 -2.04 -0.06 -9.97
CA LYS A 70 -0.68 0.35 -10.36
C LYS A 70 0.05 1.06 -9.21
N MET A 71 0.40 0.32 -8.16
CA MET A 71 1.14 0.82 -7.00
C MET A 71 2.62 1.06 -7.33
N PRO A 72 3.28 2.08 -6.72
CA PRO A 72 4.72 2.20 -6.73
C PRO A 72 5.40 0.99 -6.08
N LYS A 73 6.66 0.73 -6.45
CA LYS A 73 7.43 -0.44 -5.97
C LYS A 73 7.43 -0.57 -4.44
N GLU A 74 7.71 0.53 -3.74
CA GLU A 74 7.76 0.56 -2.26
C GLU A 74 6.42 0.23 -1.60
N ALA A 75 5.32 0.74 -2.16
CA ALA A 75 3.97 0.50 -1.65
C ALA A 75 3.53 -0.94 -1.92
N ARG A 76 3.84 -1.46 -3.11
CA ARG A 76 3.55 -2.84 -3.50
C ARG A 76 4.27 -3.85 -2.62
N GLU A 77 5.57 -3.67 -2.41
CA GLU A 77 6.39 -4.56 -1.58
C GLU A 77 5.87 -4.64 -0.14
N LYS A 78 5.50 -3.50 0.46
CA LYS A 78 4.88 -3.47 1.79
C LYS A 78 3.52 -4.17 1.82
N THR A 79 2.67 -3.93 0.82
CA THR A 79 1.34 -4.54 0.76
C THR A 79 1.42 -6.05 0.56
N GLU A 80 2.34 -6.53 -0.28
CA GLU A 80 2.58 -7.97 -0.48
C GLU A 80 3.16 -8.64 0.78
N ALA A 81 4.02 -7.95 1.54
CA ALA A 81 4.52 -8.45 2.81
C ALA A 81 3.39 -8.60 3.85
N GLU A 82 2.47 -7.65 3.92
CA GLU A 82 1.30 -7.73 4.80
C GLU A 82 0.31 -8.82 4.35
N LEU A 83 0.13 -9.02 3.03
CA LEU A 83 -0.68 -10.13 2.51
C LEU A 83 -0.08 -11.50 2.89
N LYS A 84 1.25 -11.65 2.86
CA LYS A 84 1.92 -12.89 3.32
C LYS A 84 1.67 -13.16 4.80
N LYS A 85 1.67 -12.12 5.65
CA LYS A 85 1.33 -12.25 7.07
C LYS A 85 -0.13 -12.67 7.25
N LEU A 86 -1.05 -12.05 6.51
CA LEU A 86 -2.48 -12.39 6.57
C LEU A 86 -2.72 -13.87 6.26
N LYS A 87 -2.03 -14.44 5.26
CA LYS A 87 -2.14 -15.87 4.91
C LYS A 87 -1.70 -16.84 6.01
N MET A 88 -0.80 -16.41 6.90
CA MET A 88 -0.32 -17.24 8.01
C MET A 88 -1.19 -17.10 9.27
N MET A 89 -2.06 -16.08 9.32
CA MET A 89 -2.93 -15.81 10.46
C MET A 89 -4.25 -16.55 10.34
N SER A 90 -4.84 -16.93 11.48
CA SER A 90 -6.20 -17.42 11.52
C SER A 90 -7.19 -16.30 11.18
N PRO A 91 -8.21 -16.54 10.34
CA PRO A 91 -9.18 -15.52 9.94
C PRO A 91 -10.01 -14.96 11.11
N MET A 92 -10.07 -15.65 12.25
CA MET A 92 -10.78 -15.19 13.45
C MET A 92 -9.92 -14.31 14.39
N ALA A 93 -8.63 -14.11 14.09
CA ALA A 93 -7.75 -13.31 14.94
C ALA A 93 -8.01 -11.80 14.78
N ALA A 94 -8.00 -11.05 15.88
CA ALA A 94 -8.14 -9.58 15.87
C ALA A 94 -7.06 -8.91 15.00
N GLU A 95 -5.83 -9.45 15.01
CA GLU A 95 -4.72 -8.97 14.18
C GLU A 95 -4.99 -9.10 12.67
N ALA A 96 -5.67 -10.18 12.25
CA ALA A 96 -6.02 -10.39 10.84
C ALA A 96 -6.97 -9.30 10.33
N THR A 97 -7.89 -8.82 11.18
CA THR A 97 -8.81 -7.73 10.84
C THR A 97 -8.10 -6.40 10.63
N VAL A 98 -7.09 -6.10 11.46
CA VAL A 98 -6.27 -4.88 11.33
C VAL A 98 -5.44 -4.91 10.04
N VAL A 99 -4.85 -6.06 9.73
CA VAL A 99 -4.07 -6.25 8.49
C VAL A 99 -4.96 -6.18 7.25
N ARG A 100 -6.15 -6.81 7.28
CA ARG A 100 -7.14 -6.72 6.20
C ARG A 100 -7.54 -5.27 5.94
N SER A 101 -7.93 -4.55 6.99
CA SER A 101 -8.27 -3.12 6.91
C SER A 101 -7.12 -2.30 6.30
N TYR A 102 -5.88 -2.58 6.69
CA TYR A 102 -4.71 -1.91 6.12
C TYR A 102 -4.54 -2.17 4.62
N ILE A 103 -4.69 -3.43 4.18
CA ILE A 103 -4.63 -3.78 2.75
C ILE A 103 -5.76 -3.08 1.98
N ASP A 104 -6.96 -3.02 2.53
CA ASP A 104 -8.09 -2.31 1.92
C ASP A 104 -7.82 -0.80 1.78
N TRP A 105 -7.26 -0.16 2.81
CA TRP A 105 -6.79 1.24 2.71
C TRP A 105 -5.77 1.41 1.60
N MET A 106 -4.78 0.52 1.50
CA MET A 106 -3.77 0.57 0.43
C MET A 106 -4.39 0.39 -0.96
N LEU A 107 -5.45 -0.39 -1.10
CA LEU A 107 -6.17 -0.58 -2.37
C LEU A 107 -7.03 0.63 -2.77
N GLN A 108 -7.61 1.33 -1.80
CA GLN A 108 -8.47 2.50 -2.05
C GLN A 108 -7.69 3.77 -2.43
N VAL A 109 -6.40 3.86 -2.06
CA VAL A 109 -5.55 5.00 -2.38
C VAL A 109 -5.31 5.09 -3.90
N PRO A 110 -5.55 6.26 -4.54
CA PRO A 110 -5.39 6.43 -5.99
C PRO A 110 -3.90 6.63 -6.37
N TRP A 111 -3.13 5.54 -6.40
CA TRP A 111 -1.68 5.58 -6.68
C TRP A 111 -1.32 6.16 -8.05
N ASN A 112 -2.03 5.75 -9.11
CA ASN A 112 -1.74 6.18 -10.48
C ASN A 112 -2.99 6.74 -11.21
N GLY A 113 -4.15 6.75 -10.54
CA GLY A 113 -5.36 7.36 -11.06
C GLY A 113 -5.28 8.87 -10.94
N ARG A 114 -5.28 9.59 -12.07
CA ARG A 114 -5.32 11.06 -12.10
C ARG A 114 -6.44 11.55 -13.01
N SER A 115 -7.14 12.59 -12.57
CA SER A 115 -8.14 13.27 -13.41
C SER A 115 -7.44 14.04 -14.54
N LYS A 116 -8.06 14.06 -15.72
CA LYS A 116 -7.56 14.83 -16.86
C LYS A 116 -7.75 16.32 -16.61
N VAL A 117 -6.65 17.03 -16.38
CA VAL A 117 -6.67 18.48 -16.11
C VAL A 117 -6.91 19.25 -17.40
N LYS A 118 -7.88 20.16 -17.37
CA LYS A 118 -8.12 21.15 -18.44
C LYS A 118 -7.20 22.35 -18.23
N LYS A 119 -6.52 22.77 -19.30
CA LYS A 119 -5.59 23.93 -19.29
C LYS A 119 -6.15 25.15 -20.03
N ASP A 120 -7.47 25.21 -20.18
CA ASP A 120 -8.17 26.24 -20.95
C ASP A 120 -8.53 27.41 -20.03
N LEU A 121 -7.79 28.52 -20.17
CA LEU A 121 -7.99 29.73 -19.36
C LEU A 121 -9.31 30.44 -19.70
N VAL A 122 -9.72 30.42 -20.97
CA VAL A 122 -10.95 31.09 -21.43
C VAL A 122 -12.17 30.41 -20.78
N LYS A 123 -12.18 29.08 -20.77
CA LYS A 123 -13.23 28.32 -20.06
C LYS A 123 -13.18 28.54 -18.56
N ALA A 124 -11.99 28.65 -17.97
CA ALA A 124 -11.87 28.92 -16.54
C ALA A 124 -12.46 30.28 -16.17
N GLN A 125 -12.19 31.31 -16.97
CA GLN A 125 -12.77 32.64 -16.81
C GLN A 125 -14.30 32.60 -16.90
N GLN A 126 -14.85 31.98 -17.95
CA GLN A 126 -16.30 31.84 -18.13
C GLN A 126 -16.99 31.15 -16.94
N VAL A 127 -16.40 30.07 -16.42
CA VAL A 127 -16.94 29.37 -15.24
C VAL A 127 -16.91 30.26 -14.00
N LEU A 128 -15.81 30.99 -13.77
CA LEU A 128 -15.70 31.92 -12.64
C LEU A 128 -16.69 33.07 -12.74
N ASP A 129 -16.91 33.60 -13.94
CA ASP A 129 -17.84 34.71 -14.20
C ASP A 129 -19.30 34.29 -14.09
N THR A 130 -19.62 33.06 -14.47
CA THR A 130 -20.98 32.52 -14.37
C THR A 130 -21.36 32.20 -12.91
N GLU A 131 -20.42 31.68 -12.12
CA GLU A 131 -20.70 31.22 -10.76
C GLU A 131 -20.52 32.31 -9.70
N HIS A 132 -19.77 33.37 -9.99
CA HIS A 132 -19.47 34.44 -9.04
C HIS A 132 -19.68 35.81 -9.69
N TYR A 133 -20.59 36.60 -9.13
CA TYR A 133 -20.79 37.98 -9.54
C TYR A 133 -19.73 38.91 -8.92
N GLY A 134 -19.15 39.80 -9.73
CA GLY A 134 -18.10 40.74 -9.32
C GLY A 134 -16.76 40.05 -9.03
N LEU A 135 -16.07 40.50 -7.98
CA LEU A 135 -14.76 39.95 -7.53
C LEU A 135 -13.65 40.01 -8.61
N GLU A 136 -13.66 41.02 -9.48
CA GLU A 136 -12.74 41.13 -10.62
C GLU A 136 -11.28 40.94 -10.23
N ARG A 137 -10.80 41.65 -9.20
CA ARG A 137 -9.42 41.53 -8.71
C ARG A 137 -9.06 40.11 -8.23
N VAL A 138 -10.03 39.39 -7.64
CA VAL A 138 -9.80 38.04 -7.12
C VAL A 138 -9.79 37.03 -8.28
N LYS A 139 -10.73 37.16 -9.22
CA LYS A 139 -10.80 36.33 -10.43
C LYS A 139 -9.55 36.48 -11.28
N GLU A 140 -9.09 37.71 -11.48
CA GLU A 140 -7.84 38.01 -12.19
C GLU A 140 -6.66 37.27 -11.55
N ARG A 141 -6.52 37.34 -10.22
CA ARG A 141 -5.45 36.65 -9.49
C ARG A 141 -5.53 35.12 -9.58
N ILE A 142 -6.76 34.57 -9.60
CA ILE A 142 -6.97 33.13 -9.83
C ILE A 142 -6.55 32.74 -11.24
N LEU A 143 -6.90 33.53 -12.25
CA LEU A 143 -6.52 33.29 -13.65
C LEU A 143 -5.01 33.36 -13.85
N GLU A 144 -4.32 34.33 -13.24
CA GLU A 144 -2.85 34.40 -13.22
C GLU A 144 -2.24 33.11 -12.65
N TYR A 145 -2.76 32.63 -11.51
CA TYR A 145 -2.29 31.40 -10.89
C TYR A 145 -2.49 30.18 -11.80
N LEU A 146 -3.66 30.07 -12.44
CA LEU A 146 -3.96 29.01 -13.40
C LEU A 146 -3.09 29.11 -14.66
N ALA A 147 -2.73 30.33 -15.09
CA ALA A 147 -1.87 30.56 -16.24
C ALA A 147 -0.44 30.05 -15.98
N VAL A 148 0.11 30.31 -14.79
CA VAL A 148 1.40 29.74 -14.37
C VAL A 148 1.31 28.21 -14.33
N GLN A 149 0.24 27.67 -13.76
CA GLN A 149 0.04 26.21 -13.64
C GLN A 149 -0.15 25.53 -15.00
N SER A 150 -0.65 26.23 -16.02
CA SER A 150 -0.80 25.66 -17.37
C SER A 150 0.54 25.24 -17.99
N ARG A 151 1.62 25.95 -17.65
CA ARG A 151 2.98 25.75 -18.19
C ARG A 151 3.78 24.69 -17.46
N VAL A 152 3.51 24.43 -16.18
CA VAL A 152 4.28 23.49 -15.35
C VAL A 152 3.44 22.35 -14.80
N ASN A 153 3.91 21.12 -14.95
CA ASN A 153 3.22 19.93 -14.43
C ASN A 153 3.46 19.68 -12.93
N LYS A 154 4.52 20.27 -12.36
CA LYS A 154 4.79 20.26 -10.91
C LYS A 154 4.53 21.65 -10.36
N ILE A 155 3.63 21.74 -9.39
CA ILE A 155 3.35 22.97 -8.65
C ILE A 155 4.53 23.20 -7.70
N LYS A 156 5.54 23.96 -8.16
CA LYS A 156 6.59 24.53 -7.30
C LYS A 156 6.29 26.00 -7.07
N GLY A 157 5.13 26.29 -6.48
CA GLY A 157 4.63 27.65 -6.30
C GLY A 157 3.81 27.80 -5.03
N PRO A 158 3.49 29.04 -4.64
CA PRO A 158 2.70 29.32 -3.46
C PRO A 158 1.30 28.67 -3.53
N ILE A 159 0.76 28.30 -2.38
CA ILE A 159 -0.62 27.81 -2.25
C ILE A 159 -1.55 29.02 -2.26
N LEU A 160 -2.65 28.93 -3.01
CA LEU A 160 -3.66 30.01 -3.04
C LEU A 160 -4.42 30.05 -1.72
N CYS A 161 -4.36 31.19 -1.03
CA CYS A 161 -5.11 31.44 0.21
C CYS A 161 -6.17 32.52 -0.04
N LEU A 162 -7.44 32.22 0.24
CA LEU A 162 -8.55 33.14 0.12
C LEU A 162 -8.94 33.66 1.51
N VAL A 163 -8.79 34.97 1.76
CA VAL A 163 -9.04 35.61 3.05
C VAL A 163 -10.19 36.62 2.94
N GLY A 164 -10.95 36.82 4.00
CA GLY A 164 -12.03 37.82 4.09
C GLY A 164 -13.12 37.43 5.10
N PRO A 165 -14.21 38.21 5.21
CA PRO A 165 -15.30 37.91 6.14
C PRO A 165 -16.02 36.59 5.82
N PRO A 166 -16.80 36.02 6.76
CA PRO A 166 -17.66 34.88 6.49
C PRO A 166 -18.74 35.25 5.46
N GLY A 167 -19.20 34.28 4.66
CA GLY A 167 -20.26 34.48 3.67
C GLY A 167 -19.81 34.98 2.28
N VAL A 168 -18.54 35.36 2.08
CA VAL A 168 -18.04 35.88 0.77
C VAL A 168 -17.77 34.82 -0.30
N GLY A 169 -18.24 33.58 -0.14
CA GLY A 169 -18.11 32.56 -1.18
C GLY A 169 -16.72 31.94 -1.36
N LYS A 170 -15.84 31.92 -0.34
CA LYS A 170 -14.51 31.28 -0.46
C LYS A 170 -14.58 29.81 -0.85
N THR A 171 -15.52 29.08 -0.24
CA THR A 171 -15.70 27.65 -0.49
C THR A 171 -16.27 27.41 -1.89
N SER A 172 -17.21 28.25 -2.34
CA SER A 172 -17.77 28.16 -3.69
C SER A 172 -16.71 28.51 -4.75
N LEU A 173 -15.85 29.51 -4.51
CA LEU A 173 -14.71 29.81 -5.40
C LEU A 173 -13.79 28.58 -5.58
N GLY A 174 -13.49 27.86 -4.50
CA GLY A 174 -12.72 26.62 -4.58
C GLY A 174 -13.41 25.53 -5.43
N GLN A 175 -14.73 25.41 -5.35
CA GLN A 175 -15.51 24.48 -6.18
C GLN A 175 -15.48 24.87 -7.66
N SER A 176 -15.62 26.16 -7.97
CA SER A 176 -15.54 26.69 -9.33
C SER A 176 -14.17 26.46 -9.96
N ILE A 177 -13.09 26.66 -9.19
CA ILE A 177 -11.72 26.36 -9.64
C ILE A 177 -11.56 24.87 -9.96
N ALA A 178 -12.09 23.98 -9.12
CA ALA A 178 -12.05 22.54 -9.37
C ALA A 178 -12.83 22.17 -10.64
N ARG A 179 -14.02 22.73 -10.83
CA ARG A 179 -14.86 22.52 -12.02
C ARG A 179 -14.20 23.05 -13.30
N ALA A 180 -13.65 24.26 -13.25
CA ALA A 180 -12.91 24.89 -14.36
C ALA A 180 -11.70 24.04 -14.80
N THR A 181 -10.93 23.53 -13.84
CA THR A 181 -9.72 22.72 -14.11
C THR A 181 -10.02 21.24 -14.39
N GLY A 182 -11.27 20.80 -14.22
CA GLY A 182 -11.67 19.39 -14.39
C GLY A 182 -11.11 18.46 -13.31
N ARG A 183 -10.91 18.98 -12.09
CA ARG A 183 -10.42 18.22 -10.93
C ARG A 183 -11.57 17.87 -10.00
N GLN A 184 -11.45 16.75 -9.30
CA GLN A 184 -12.38 16.40 -8.22
C GLN A 184 -12.22 17.38 -7.05
N TYR A 185 -13.34 17.81 -6.49
CA TYR A 185 -13.37 18.73 -5.36
C TYR A 185 -13.46 17.94 -4.04
N VAL A 186 -12.55 18.20 -3.12
CA VAL A 186 -12.57 17.67 -1.75
C VAL A 186 -12.36 18.83 -0.80
N ARG A 187 -13.11 18.85 0.30
CA ARG A 187 -13.02 19.86 1.35
C ARG A 187 -12.65 19.21 2.67
N MET A 188 -11.62 19.73 3.33
CA MET A 188 -11.23 19.39 4.69
C MET A 188 -11.36 20.65 5.55
N ALA A 189 -12.11 20.57 6.64
CA ALA A 189 -12.21 21.65 7.60
C ALA A 189 -11.05 21.55 8.59
N LEU A 190 -10.27 22.63 8.73
CA LEU A 190 -9.16 22.71 9.69
C LEU A 190 -9.55 23.42 10.98
N GLY A 191 -10.80 23.89 11.09
CA GLY A 191 -11.29 24.56 12.28
C GLY A 191 -11.45 23.57 13.43
N GLY A 192 -10.80 23.84 14.56
CA GLY A 192 -10.88 22.98 15.75
C GLY A 192 -9.89 21.81 15.76
N VAL A 193 -9.07 21.64 14.72
CA VAL A 193 -7.97 20.67 14.70
C VAL A 193 -6.97 21.07 15.78
N ARG A 194 -6.69 20.14 16.70
CA ARG A 194 -5.75 20.38 17.82
C ARG A 194 -4.61 19.38 17.85
N ASP A 195 -4.80 18.21 17.24
CA ASP A 195 -3.82 17.14 17.21
C ASP A 195 -3.30 16.89 15.79
N GLU A 196 -2.00 16.59 15.69
CA GLU A 196 -1.35 16.18 14.45
C GLU A 196 -1.91 14.86 13.92
N ALA A 197 -2.42 14.00 14.81
CA ALA A 197 -3.03 12.73 14.44
C ALA A 197 -4.24 12.88 13.51
N GLU A 198 -4.95 14.00 13.54
CA GLU A 198 -6.08 14.26 12.62
C GLU A 198 -5.62 14.43 11.16
N ILE A 199 -4.37 14.87 10.94
CA ILE A 199 -3.79 15.07 9.61
C ILE A 199 -2.95 13.86 9.18
N ARG A 200 -2.14 13.30 10.09
CA ARG A 200 -1.19 12.22 9.77
C ARG A 200 -1.73 10.81 10.04
N GLY A 201 -2.75 10.67 10.88
CA GLY A 201 -3.23 9.39 11.40
C GLY A 201 -2.36 8.83 12.54
N HIS A 202 -2.84 7.73 13.13
CA HIS A 202 -2.14 7.02 14.21
C HIS A 202 -1.29 5.85 13.68
N ARG A 203 -0.36 5.37 14.52
CA ARG A 203 0.34 4.12 14.26
C ARG A 203 -0.64 2.95 14.38
N ARG A 204 -0.40 1.90 13.59
CA ARG A 204 -1.21 0.66 13.56
C ARG A 204 -1.31 -0.08 14.91
N THR A 205 -0.47 0.28 15.88
CA THR A 205 -0.45 -0.32 17.22
C THR A 205 -1.48 0.28 18.18
N TYR A 206 -2.21 1.33 17.76
CA TYR A 206 -3.25 1.99 18.53
C TYR A 206 -4.64 1.55 18.06
#